data_AF-A0A166CIM1-F1
#
_entry.id   AF-A0A166CIM1-F1
#
_cell.length_a   1.000
_cell.length_b   1.000
_cell.length_c   1.000
_cell.angle_alpha   90.00
_cell.angle_beta   90.00
_cell.angle_gamma   90.00
#
_symmetry.space_group_name_H-M   'P 1'
#
loop_
_entity.id
_entity.type
_entity.pdbx_description
1 polymer ?
#
loop_
_entity_poly.entity_id
_entity_poly.type
_entity_poly.pdbx_seq_one_letter_code
_entity_poly.pdbx_strand_id
1 'polypeptide(L)'
;MLFGVQSVKLFDRSMLGALVKSTSTSQAKHFQSLSTKIAKARDEVDRIANVEHMHQTDQGLKVQASENSKAEKFRMEIRQILGHIGASTEVHSPPSLLPFNYASVDLISSCFTGRLEDIQFIADAFSSPTGSAPARCAIWGMPGLGKSQLTLKYAHSSFESGRHTHVLAISATTVEKLSRGLTNVLQPVQHLERYNSDQAAQLMAARDCFEHSEKYGFVKWLIIFDDATSET
;
A
#
# COMPACT_ATOMS: atom_id res chain seq x y z
N MET A 1 1.28 8.08 -17.92
CA MET A 1 2.59 7.47 -17.57
C MET A 1 2.51 7.26 -16.08
N LEU A 2 2.03 6.08 -15.65
CA LEU A 2 1.74 5.82 -14.25
C LEU A 2 3.00 5.33 -13.53
N PHE A 3 3.53 6.17 -12.66
CA PHE A 3 4.47 5.75 -11.64
C PHE A 3 3.69 5.23 -10.45
N GLY A 4 4.11 4.09 -9.94
CA GLY A 4 3.78 3.64 -8.61
C GLY A 4 4.98 2.96 -7.99
N VAL A 5 5.02 2.71 -6.69
CA VAL A 5 6.21 2.12 -6.02
C VAL A 5 5.80 1.15 -4.91
N GLN A 6 6.10 -0.15 -5.05
CA GLN A 6 5.91 -1.14 -3.95
C GLN A 6 7.27 -1.59 -3.39
N SER A 7 7.50 -1.49 -2.08
CA SER A 7 8.74 -1.95 -1.43
C SER A 7 8.50 -3.16 -0.53
N VAL A 8 8.79 -4.38 -0.98
CA VAL A 8 8.62 -5.61 -0.16
C VAL A 8 9.92 -5.93 0.59
N LYS A 9 9.85 -6.16 1.91
CA LYS A 9 10.98 -6.56 2.77
C LYS A 9 10.88 -8.06 3.06
N LEU A 10 11.97 -8.80 2.86
CA LEU A 10 12.07 -10.22 3.21
C LEU A 10 13.24 -10.39 4.19
N PHE A 11 13.01 -11.12 5.28
CA PHE A 11 14.06 -11.56 6.19
C PHE A 11 14.20 -13.08 6.09
N ASP A 12 15.44 -13.56 5.99
CA ASP A 12 15.78 -14.94 6.32
C ASP A 12 16.99 -14.95 7.28
N ARG A 13 16.92 -15.85 8.28
CA ARG A 13 17.94 -16.09 9.30
C ARG A 13 18.75 -17.33 8.89
N SER A 14 19.65 -17.21 7.91
CA SER A 14 20.66 -18.25 7.68
C SER A 14 21.76 -17.82 6.71
N MET A 15 23.00 -17.84 7.23
CA MET A 15 24.30 -18.04 6.58
C MET A 15 24.77 -17.11 5.42
N LEU A 16 25.85 -16.37 5.77
CA LEU A 16 27.03 -15.99 4.99
C LEU A 16 26.86 -15.16 3.70
N GLY A 17 27.39 -13.93 3.74
CA GLY A 17 27.94 -13.26 2.56
C GLY A 17 27.49 -11.81 2.39
N ALA A 18 28.48 -10.91 2.40
CA ALA A 18 28.34 -9.53 1.98
C ALA A 18 27.69 -9.42 0.59
N LEU A 19 26.81 -8.44 0.42
CA LEU A 19 26.28 -7.90 -0.85
C LEU A 19 26.52 -8.80 -2.08
N VAL A 20 25.65 -9.79 -2.30
CA VAL A 20 25.72 -10.62 -3.51
C VAL A 20 24.71 -10.13 -4.54
N LYS A 21 25.24 -9.55 -5.63
CA LYS A 21 24.60 -9.56 -6.96
C LYS A 21 24.25 -11.01 -7.32
N SER A 22 22.98 -11.38 -7.46
CA SER A 22 22.65 -12.59 -8.21
C SER A 22 21.24 -12.60 -8.77
N THR A 23 21.15 -12.60 -10.09
CA THR A 23 20.07 -13.21 -10.88
C THR A 23 20.16 -14.74 -10.70
N SER A 24 19.62 -15.27 -9.60
CA SER A 24 19.60 -16.72 -9.35
C SER A 24 18.18 -17.28 -9.33
N THR A 25 17.96 -18.25 -10.20
CA THR A 25 16.73 -19.03 -10.42
C THR A 25 16.19 -19.76 -9.18
N SER A 26 16.92 -19.83 -8.06
CA SER A 26 16.38 -20.37 -6.80
C SER A 26 15.43 -19.39 -6.10
N GLN A 27 15.65 -18.09 -6.20
CA GLN A 27 14.80 -17.06 -5.57
C GLN A 27 13.50 -16.82 -6.35
N ALA A 28 13.48 -17.09 -7.66
CA ALA A 28 12.26 -17.13 -8.45
C ALA A 28 11.28 -18.21 -7.94
N LYS A 29 11.79 -19.34 -7.43
CA LYS A 29 10.96 -20.40 -6.83
C LYS A 29 10.39 -20.00 -5.48
N HIS A 30 11.12 -19.22 -4.68
CA HIS A 30 10.60 -18.67 -3.42
C HIS A 30 9.55 -17.59 -3.66
N PHE A 31 9.76 -16.73 -4.65
CA PHE A 31 8.78 -15.73 -5.07
C PHE A 31 7.52 -16.37 -5.67
N GLN A 32 7.67 -17.40 -6.51
CA GLN A 32 6.55 -18.20 -7.00
C GLN A 32 5.83 -18.88 -5.82
N SER A 33 6.56 -19.52 -4.91
CA SER A 33 5.99 -20.15 -3.71
C SER A 33 5.19 -19.16 -2.85
N LEU A 34 5.69 -17.93 -2.65
CA LEU A 34 4.98 -16.86 -1.96
C LEU A 34 3.72 -16.45 -2.73
N SER A 35 3.82 -16.25 -4.04
CA SER A 35 2.68 -15.91 -4.90
C SER A 35 1.61 -17.01 -4.90
N THR A 36 2.00 -18.30 -4.93
CA THR A 36 1.07 -19.44 -4.83
C THR A 36 0.46 -19.54 -3.44
N LYS A 37 1.21 -19.23 -2.37
CA LYS A 37 0.67 -19.21 -0.99
C LYS A 37 -0.34 -18.08 -0.80
N ILE A 38 -0.09 -16.90 -1.38
CA ILE A 38 -1.04 -15.78 -1.39
C ILE A 38 -2.30 -16.14 -2.17
N ALA A 39 -2.16 -16.79 -3.34
CA ALA A 39 -3.30 -17.28 -4.10
C ALA A 39 -4.10 -18.35 -3.34
N LYS A 40 -3.44 -19.28 -2.65
CA LYS A 40 -4.10 -20.29 -1.83
C LYS A 40 -4.79 -19.71 -0.59
N ALA A 41 -4.18 -18.70 0.03
CA ALA A 41 -4.79 -17.97 1.14
C ALA A 41 -6.03 -17.20 0.69
N ARG A 42 -6.01 -16.63 -0.53
CA ARG A 42 -7.18 -16.03 -1.17
C ARG A 42 -8.29 -17.06 -1.38
N ASP A 43 -7.98 -18.23 -1.94
CA ASP A 43 -8.98 -19.29 -2.18
C ASP A 43 -9.58 -19.83 -0.86
N GLU A 44 -8.78 -19.94 0.19
CA GLU A 44 -9.24 -20.38 1.52
C GLU A 44 -10.14 -19.32 2.19
N VAL A 45 -9.80 -18.03 2.06
CA VAL A 45 -10.65 -16.92 2.52
C VAL A 45 -11.98 -16.89 1.77
N ASP A 46 -11.96 -17.10 0.44
CA ASP A 46 -13.19 -17.19 -0.36
C ASP A 46 -14.03 -18.43 0.04
N ARG A 47 -13.37 -19.53 0.45
CA ARG A 47 -14.03 -20.75 0.91
C ARG A 47 -14.63 -20.61 2.32
N ILE A 48 -13.92 -19.94 3.23
CA ILE A 48 -14.40 -19.62 4.58
C ILE A 48 -15.58 -18.64 4.49
N ALA A 49 -15.47 -17.60 3.65
CA ALA A 49 -16.57 -16.68 3.38
C ALA A 49 -17.82 -17.43 2.86
N ASN A 50 -17.64 -18.42 1.97
CA ASN A 50 -18.74 -19.26 1.49
C ASN A 50 -19.33 -20.19 2.57
N VAL A 51 -18.51 -20.72 3.48
CA VAL A 51 -18.97 -21.59 4.59
C VAL A 51 -19.67 -20.80 5.69
N GLU A 52 -19.16 -19.60 6.02
CA GLU A 52 -19.79 -18.67 6.97
C GLU A 52 -21.15 -18.18 6.46
N HIS A 53 -21.29 -18.01 5.14
CA HIS A 53 -22.56 -17.67 4.49
C HIS A 53 -23.60 -18.82 4.57
N MET A 54 -23.17 -20.06 4.88
CA MET A 54 -24.03 -21.25 4.97
C MET A 54 -24.46 -21.59 6.41
N HIS A 55 -23.76 -21.05 7.43
CA HIS A 55 -23.97 -21.41 8.85
C HIS A 55 -24.72 -20.36 9.69
N GLN A 56 -25.05 -19.20 9.12
CA GLN A 56 -25.85 -18.19 9.82
C GLN A 56 -27.34 -18.51 9.69
N THR A 57 -28.06 -18.58 10.81
CA THR A 57 -29.50 -18.82 10.84
C THR A 57 -30.23 -17.77 9.99
N ASP A 58 -31.18 -18.22 9.17
CA ASP A 58 -31.94 -17.44 8.17
C ASP A 58 -32.50 -16.10 8.70
N GLN A 59 -32.79 -16.01 10.01
CA GLN A 59 -33.23 -14.77 10.66
C GLN A 59 -32.11 -13.75 10.90
N GLY A 60 -30.90 -14.20 11.29
CA GLY A 60 -29.74 -13.31 11.49
C GLY A 60 -29.20 -12.75 10.16
N LEU A 61 -29.17 -13.58 9.11
CA LEU A 61 -28.83 -13.15 7.75
C LEU A 61 -29.80 -12.11 7.22
N LYS A 62 -31.11 -12.27 7.43
CA LYS A 62 -32.12 -11.32 6.97
C LYS A 62 -32.02 -9.97 7.67
N VAL A 63 -31.71 -9.95 8.97
CA VAL A 63 -31.51 -8.71 9.72
C VAL A 63 -30.23 -8.01 9.27
N GLN A 64 -29.10 -8.73 9.20
CA GLN A 64 -27.83 -8.16 8.75
C GLN A 64 -27.88 -7.71 7.29
N ALA A 65 -28.51 -8.48 6.39
CA ALA A 65 -28.68 -8.10 4.98
C ALA A 65 -29.63 -6.92 4.82
N SER A 66 -30.66 -6.80 5.66
CA SER A 66 -31.56 -5.64 5.69
C SER A 66 -30.83 -4.38 6.17
N GLU A 67 -29.99 -4.50 7.19
CA GLU A 67 -29.16 -3.39 7.68
C GLU A 67 -28.10 -2.98 6.67
N ASN A 68 -27.41 -3.94 6.05
CA ASN A 68 -26.44 -3.69 4.99
C ASN A 68 -27.12 -3.07 3.76
N SER A 69 -28.30 -3.54 3.37
CA SER A 69 -29.09 -2.97 2.26
C SER A 69 -29.54 -1.54 2.56
N LYS A 70 -29.96 -1.26 3.80
CA LYS A 70 -30.28 0.12 4.24
C LYS A 70 -29.04 1.02 4.21
N ALA A 71 -27.90 0.52 4.68
CA ALA A 71 -26.64 1.26 4.66
C ALA A 71 -26.16 1.52 3.22
N GLU A 72 -26.28 0.54 2.32
CA GLU A 72 -25.97 0.70 0.89
C GLU A 72 -26.92 1.68 0.20
N LYS A 73 -28.21 1.62 0.50
CA LYS A 73 -29.21 2.55 -0.04
C LYS A 73 -28.91 3.98 0.42
N PHE A 74 -28.59 4.16 1.70
CA PHE A 74 -28.16 5.45 2.23
C PHE A 74 -26.87 5.96 1.57
N ARG A 75 -25.87 5.08 1.38
CA ARG A 75 -24.63 5.40 0.64
C ARG A 75 -24.90 5.77 -0.83
N MET A 76 -25.86 5.11 -1.49
CA MET A 76 -26.28 5.45 -2.85
C MET A 76 -26.99 6.80 -2.93
N GLU A 77 -27.90 7.09 -1.99
CA GLU A 77 -28.58 8.38 -1.92
C GLU A 77 -27.58 9.53 -1.71
N ILE A 78 -26.61 9.36 -0.80
CA ILE A 78 -25.50 10.31 -0.61
C ILE A 78 -24.71 10.50 -1.92
N ARG A 79 -24.39 9.41 -2.65
CA ARG A 79 -23.69 9.47 -3.95
C ARG A 79 -24.50 10.23 -5.01
N GLN A 80 -25.82 10.02 -5.08
CA GLN A 80 -26.68 10.72 -6.02
C GLN A 80 -26.78 12.21 -5.72
N ILE A 81 -26.93 12.58 -4.44
CA ILE A 81 -27.00 13.97 -3.99
C ILE A 81 -25.68 14.69 -4.32
N LEU A 82 -24.53 14.10 -3.99
CA LEU A 82 -23.22 14.66 -4.32
C LEU A 82 -22.99 14.77 -5.84
N GLY A 83 -23.47 13.79 -6.62
CA GLY A 83 -23.40 13.83 -8.07
C GLY A 83 -24.23 14.94 -8.71
N HIS A 84 -25.38 15.30 -8.13
CA HIS A 84 -26.23 16.40 -8.63
C HIS A 84 -25.66 17.78 -8.29
N ILE A 85 -24.93 17.92 -7.18
CA ILE A 85 -24.28 19.17 -6.80
C ILE A 85 -23.03 19.43 -7.67
N GLY A 86 -22.38 18.39 -8.21
CA GLY A 86 -21.20 18.49 -9.07
C GLY A 86 -21.46 18.70 -10.57
N ALA A 87 -22.72 18.73 -11.01
CA ALA A 87 -23.08 18.82 -12.44
C ALA A 87 -23.24 20.28 -12.91
N SER A 88 -22.19 21.08 -12.72
CA SER A 88 -21.98 22.33 -13.46
C SER A 88 -20.67 22.21 -14.21
N THR A 89 -20.77 22.37 -15.52
CA THR A 89 -19.86 21.95 -16.57
C THR A 89 -18.58 22.78 -16.59
N GLU A 90 -17.44 22.19 -16.21
CA GLU A 90 -16.13 22.60 -16.72
C GLU A 90 -15.30 21.35 -17.01
N VAL A 91 -14.51 21.41 -18.08
CA VAL A 91 -13.53 20.39 -18.46
C VAL A 91 -12.43 20.40 -17.40
N HIS A 92 -12.70 19.76 -16.26
CA HIS A 92 -11.79 19.74 -15.13
C HIS A 92 -10.64 18.79 -15.42
N SER A 93 -9.42 19.33 -15.40
CA SER A 93 -8.22 18.56 -15.08
C SER A 93 -8.54 17.62 -13.91
N PRO A 94 -8.04 16.37 -13.91
CA PRO A 94 -8.30 15.44 -12.82
C PRO A 94 -8.00 16.12 -11.48
N PRO A 95 -8.83 15.91 -10.44
CA PRO A 95 -8.64 16.56 -9.15
C PRO A 95 -7.23 16.26 -8.67
N SER A 96 -6.39 17.28 -8.55
CA SER A 96 -5.01 17.13 -8.08
C SER A 96 -5.04 17.01 -6.56
N LEU A 97 -4.69 15.84 -6.03
CA LEU A 97 -4.58 15.66 -4.59
C LEU A 97 -3.39 16.44 -4.07
N LEU A 98 -3.58 17.23 -3.02
CA LEU A 98 -2.47 17.95 -2.37
C LEU A 98 -1.37 16.97 -1.95
N PRO A 99 -0.09 17.33 -2.12
CA PRO A 99 1.02 16.52 -1.64
C PRO A 99 0.90 16.23 -0.14
N PHE A 100 1.26 15.02 0.27
CA PHE A 100 1.34 14.66 1.68
C PHE A 100 2.52 13.73 1.96
N ASN A 101 3.02 13.82 3.20
CA ASN A 101 4.09 12.96 3.68
C ASN A 101 3.70 12.34 5.02
N TYR A 102 3.39 11.04 5.01
CA TYR A 102 3.13 10.26 6.22
C TYR A 102 4.37 9.53 6.74
N ALA A 103 5.56 9.78 6.18
CA ALA A 103 6.79 9.39 6.84
C ALA A 103 7.01 10.28 8.07
N SER A 104 7.23 9.69 9.24
CA SER A 104 7.50 10.43 10.47
C SER A 104 8.90 11.03 10.43
N VAL A 105 9.03 12.19 9.77
CA VAL A 105 10.30 12.91 9.58
C VAL A 105 10.97 13.22 10.92
N ASP A 106 10.17 13.49 11.96
CA ASP A 106 10.64 13.74 13.32
C ASP A 106 11.38 12.55 13.95
N LEU A 107 11.22 11.34 13.40
CA LEU A 107 11.95 10.15 13.84
C LEU A 107 13.34 10.02 13.20
N ILE A 108 13.70 10.90 12.27
CA ILE A 108 15.05 10.91 11.70
C ILE A 108 16.02 11.41 12.77
N SER A 109 16.93 10.52 13.18
CA SER A 109 17.94 10.85 14.18
C SER A 109 18.94 11.86 13.62
N SER A 110 19.24 12.90 14.40
CA SER A 110 20.31 13.87 14.08
C SER A 110 21.69 13.21 13.98
N CYS A 111 21.89 12.07 14.64
CA CYS A 111 23.13 11.30 14.58
C CYS A 111 23.22 10.40 13.32
N PHE A 112 22.13 10.27 12.55
CA PHE A 112 22.12 9.46 11.34
C PHE A 112 22.85 10.15 10.18
N THR A 113 24.15 9.89 10.12
CA THR A 113 25.10 10.48 9.16
C THR A 113 25.66 9.43 8.19
N GLY A 114 26.29 9.88 7.10
CA GLY A 114 26.79 9.00 6.04
C GLY A 114 25.66 8.39 5.18
N ARG A 115 25.99 7.33 4.41
CA ARG A 115 25.06 6.55 3.57
C ARG A 115 24.49 7.30 2.35
N LEU A 116 25.14 8.38 1.90
CA LEU A 116 24.70 9.12 0.71
C LEU A 116 24.70 8.23 -0.54
N GLU A 117 25.68 7.35 -0.66
CA GLU A 117 25.75 6.37 -1.75
C GLU A 117 24.56 5.40 -1.74
N ASP A 118 24.11 4.95 -0.57
CA ASP A 118 22.91 4.11 -0.46
C ASP A 118 21.64 4.87 -0.83
N ILE A 119 21.53 6.14 -0.43
CA ILE A 119 20.41 7.02 -0.82
C ILE A 119 20.39 7.20 -2.34
N GLN A 120 21.55 7.44 -2.95
CA GLN A 120 21.69 7.55 -4.40
C GLN A 120 21.32 6.24 -5.09
N PHE A 121 21.76 5.10 -4.56
CA PHE A 121 21.39 3.79 -5.08
C PHE A 121 19.87 3.56 -5.07
N ILE A 122 19.18 3.95 -3.98
CA ILE A 122 17.72 3.90 -3.92
C ILE A 122 17.10 4.81 -4.98
N ALA A 123 17.63 6.02 -5.18
CA ALA A 123 17.15 6.95 -6.20
C ALA A 123 17.33 6.40 -7.62
N ASP A 124 18.46 5.75 -7.91
CA ASP A 124 18.78 5.16 -9.22
C ASP A 124 17.89 3.95 -9.50
N ALA A 125 17.64 3.12 -8.48
CA ALA A 125 16.71 1.99 -8.56
C ALA A 125 15.28 2.46 -8.93
N PHE A 126 14.83 3.59 -8.38
CA PHE A 126 13.53 4.16 -8.73
C PHE A 126 13.52 4.97 -10.03
N SER A 127 14.68 5.39 -10.54
CA SER A 127 14.79 6.10 -11.82
C SER A 127 14.94 5.15 -13.02
N SER A 128 15.12 3.85 -12.76
CA SER A 128 15.25 2.82 -13.79
C SER A 128 13.89 2.50 -14.43
N PRO A 129 13.78 2.40 -15.77
CA PRO A 129 12.51 2.10 -16.43
C PRO A 129 11.98 0.71 -16.05
N THR A 130 10.84 0.63 -15.38
CA THR A 130 10.16 -0.63 -15.03
C THR A 130 8.92 -0.93 -15.87
N GLY A 131 8.78 -0.30 -17.04
CA GLY A 131 7.62 -0.46 -17.91
C GLY A 131 6.35 0.12 -17.27
N SER A 132 5.25 -0.64 -17.26
CA SER A 132 3.99 -0.25 -16.62
C SER A 132 3.92 -0.59 -15.12
N ALA A 133 4.90 -1.32 -14.60
CA ALA A 133 4.90 -1.76 -13.21
C ALA A 133 5.63 -0.74 -12.32
N PRO A 134 5.12 -0.54 -11.10
CA PRO A 134 5.84 0.16 -10.06
C PRO A 134 7.30 -0.26 -9.86
N ALA A 135 8.20 0.72 -9.74
CA ALA A 135 9.58 0.46 -9.36
C ALA A 135 9.64 -0.01 -7.90
N ARG A 136 10.57 -0.92 -7.57
CA ARG A 136 10.62 -1.59 -6.26
C ARG A 136 12.05 -1.66 -5.76
N CYS A 137 12.21 -1.42 -4.47
CA CYS A 137 13.49 -1.52 -3.79
C CYS A 137 13.28 -2.25 -2.45
N ALA A 138 14.21 -3.15 -2.11
CA ALA A 138 14.21 -3.87 -0.85
C ALA A 138 15.51 -3.56 -0.10
N ILE A 139 15.38 -3.08 1.13
CA ILE A 139 16.51 -2.78 2.02
C ILE A 139 16.48 -3.80 3.16
N TRP A 140 17.47 -4.67 3.19
CA TRP A 140 17.57 -5.77 4.14
C TRP A 140 18.95 -5.82 4.80
N GLY A 141 19.07 -6.55 5.89
CA GLY A 141 20.31 -6.65 6.67
C GLY A 141 20.07 -6.71 8.18
N MET A 142 21.15 -6.81 8.96
CA MET A 142 21.06 -7.01 10.41
C MET A 142 20.24 -5.92 11.12
N PRO A 143 19.52 -6.26 12.20
CA PRO A 143 18.89 -5.28 13.08
C PRO A 143 19.89 -4.22 13.55
N GLY A 144 19.42 -2.99 13.81
CA GLY A 144 20.27 -1.91 14.32
C GLY A 144 21.14 -1.16 13.29
N LEU A 145 21.26 -1.64 12.05
CA LEU A 145 22.08 -0.97 11.00
C LEU A 145 21.46 0.31 10.39
N GLY A 146 20.42 0.87 11.00
CA GLY A 146 19.79 2.11 10.55
C GLY A 146 19.01 2.00 9.24
N LYS A 147 18.49 0.83 8.87
CA LYS A 147 17.69 0.64 7.64
C LYS A 147 16.45 1.54 7.61
N SER A 148 15.68 1.57 8.69
CA SER A 148 14.49 2.43 8.80
C SER A 148 14.87 3.91 8.71
N GLN A 149 16.00 4.30 9.31
CA GLN A 149 16.54 5.67 9.21
C GLN A 149 16.95 6.02 7.77
N LEU A 150 17.59 5.10 7.06
CA LEU A 150 17.93 5.25 5.64
C LEU A 150 16.67 5.46 4.79
N THR A 151 15.65 4.62 4.99
CA THR A 151 14.39 4.71 4.25
C THR A 151 13.64 6.01 4.54
N LEU A 152 13.55 6.43 5.81
CA LEU A 152 12.93 7.71 6.19
C LEU A 152 13.68 8.90 5.61
N LYS A 153 15.02 8.88 5.62
CA LYS A 153 15.84 9.95 5.04
C LYS A 153 15.68 10.05 3.54
N TYR A 154 15.63 8.91 2.83
CA TYR A 154 15.30 8.89 1.42
C TYR A 154 13.90 9.46 1.16
N ALA A 155 12.89 8.98 1.89
CA ALA A 155 11.51 9.41 1.72
C ALA A 155 11.33 10.92 1.90
N HIS A 156 11.93 11.48 2.94
CA HIS A 156 11.96 12.92 3.19
C HIS A 156 12.63 13.69 2.05
N SER A 157 13.86 13.31 1.66
CA SER A 157 14.57 13.99 0.57
C SER A 157 13.84 13.88 -0.78
N SER A 158 13.19 12.75 -1.03
CA SER A 158 12.42 12.51 -2.25
C SER A 158 11.12 13.33 -2.29
N PHE A 159 10.53 13.58 -1.12
CA PHE A 159 9.40 14.49 -0.96
C PHE A 159 9.79 15.95 -1.19
N GLU A 160 10.82 16.43 -0.51
CA GLU A 160 11.33 17.80 -0.62
C GLU A 160 11.78 18.16 -2.05
N SER A 161 12.32 17.18 -2.79
CA SER A 161 12.71 17.37 -4.20
C SER A 161 11.55 17.26 -5.20
N GLY A 162 10.33 16.96 -4.74
CA GLY A 162 9.15 16.76 -5.61
C GLY A 162 9.23 15.50 -6.49
N ARG A 163 10.18 14.60 -6.23
CA ARG A 163 10.27 13.30 -6.90
C ARG A 163 9.08 12.43 -6.52
N HIS A 164 8.72 12.42 -5.24
CA HIS A 164 7.45 11.86 -4.77
C HIS A 164 6.65 12.96 -4.09
N THR A 165 5.37 13.08 -4.42
CA THR A 165 4.46 14.06 -3.81
C THR A 165 3.54 13.43 -2.78
N HIS A 166 3.46 12.09 -2.74
CA HIS A 166 2.56 11.37 -1.85
C HIS A 166 3.30 10.20 -1.22
N VAL A 167 3.68 10.32 0.04
CA VAL A 167 4.49 9.31 0.74
C VAL A 167 3.67 8.64 1.83
N LEU A 168 3.57 7.30 1.77
CA LEU A 168 2.96 6.48 2.80
C LEU A 168 4.02 5.60 3.46
N ALA A 169 4.24 5.80 4.76
CA ALA A 169 5.06 4.92 5.58
C ALA A 169 4.16 3.99 6.40
N ILE A 170 4.31 2.69 6.20
CA ILE A 170 3.44 1.67 6.78
C ILE A 170 4.31 0.67 7.55
N SER A 171 3.94 0.44 8.81
CA SER A 171 4.51 -0.65 9.58
C SER A 171 3.94 -1.97 9.09
N ALA A 172 4.82 -2.84 8.62
CA ALA A 172 4.52 -4.21 8.22
C ALA A 172 5.03 -5.21 9.28
N THR A 173 4.98 -4.86 10.56
CA THR A 173 5.31 -5.82 11.64
C THR A 173 4.24 -6.89 11.81
N THR A 174 3.00 -6.61 11.40
CA THR A 174 1.88 -7.57 11.39
C THR A 174 0.99 -7.30 10.17
N VAL A 175 0.22 -8.30 9.75
CA VAL A 175 -0.71 -8.19 8.61
C VAL A 175 -1.78 -7.13 8.87
N GLU A 176 -2.24 -6.99 10.11
CA GLU A 176 -3.24 -6.00 10.50
C GLU A 176 -2.71 -4.58 10.38
N LYS A 177 -1.46 -4.32 10.79
CA LYS A 177 -0.83 -3.00 10.64
C LYS A 177 -0.59 -2.67 9.18
N LEU A 178 -0.13 -3.64 8.40
CA LEU A 178 0.05 -3.50 6.95
C LEU A 178 -1.28 -3.15 6.28
N SER A 179 -2.32 -3.93 6.57
CA SER A 179 -3.66 -3.77 6.01
C SER A 179 -4.24 -2.41 6.36
N ARG A 180 -4.23 -2.04 7.64
CA ARG A 180 -4.68 -0.71 8.09
C ARG A 180 -3.88 0.41 7.43
N GLY A 181 -2.56 0.27 7.38
CA GLY A 181 -1.68 1.25 6.74
C GLY A 181 -1.99 1.47 5.26
N LEU A 182 -2.32 0.40 4.52
CA LEU A 182 -2.75 0.50 3.12
C LEU A 182 -4.06 1.27 2.99
N THR A 183 -5.03 1.00 3.87
CA THR A 183 -6.34 1.70 3.85
C THR A 183 -6.25 3.18 4.21
N ASN A 184 -5.15 3.66 4.79
CA ASN A 184 -4.96 5.08 5.10
C ASN A 184 -4.98 5.97 3.84
N VAL A 185 -4.71 5.42 2.65
CA VAL A 185 -4.84 6.17 1.39
C VAL A 185 -6.27 6.65 1.12
N LEU A 186 -7.28 5.96 1.66
CA LEU A 186 -8.69 6.30 1.47
C LEU A 186 -9.06 7.63 2.14
N GLN A 187 -8.33 8.05 3.17
CA GLN A 187 -8.56 9.31 3.85
C GLN A 187 -8.26 10.54 2.98
N PRO A 188 -7.03 10.72 2.45
CA PRO A 188 -6.70 11.89 1.64
C PRO A 188 -7.48 11.93 0.31
N VAL A 189 -7.78 10.78 -0.30
CA VAL A 189 -8.62 10.74 -1.51
C VAL A 189 -10.12 10.85 -1.23
N GLN A 190 -10.51 11.02 0.05
CA GLN A 190 -11.90 11.14 0.51
C GLN A 190 -12.80 10.00 0.00
N HIS A 191 -12.26 8.78 -0.10
CA HIS A 191 -12.98 7.63 -0.64
C HIS A 191 -14.09 7.19 0.31
N LEU A 192 -15.27 6.89 -0.23
CA LEU A 192 -16.46 6.54 0.57
C LEU A 192 -16.26 5.26 1.41
N GLU A 193 -15.53 4.29 0.85
CA GLU A 193 -15.24 3.01 1.51
C GLU A 193 -14.42 3.16 2.81
N ARG A 194 -13.82 4.33 3.11
CA ARG A 194 -13.13 4.55 4.40
C ARG A 194 -14.02 4.33 5.63
N TYR A 195 -15.33 4.41 5.46
CA TYR A 195 -16.34 4.18 6.51
C TYR A 195 -16.97 2.79 6.45
N ASN A 196 -16.46 1.91 5.59
CA ASN A 196 -16.96 0.54 5.53
C ASN A 196 -16.47 -0.24 6.76
N SER A 197 -17.35 -1.03 7.37
CA SER A 197 -17.01 -1.94 8.47
C SER A 197 -16.27 -3.18 7.97
N ASP A 198 -16.44 -3.52 6.69
CA ASP A 198 -15.71 -4.60 6.05
C ASP A 198 -14.31 -4.13 5.63
N GLN A 199 -13.29 -4.75 6.23
CA GLN A 199 -11.89 -4.49 5.94
C GLN A 199 -11.50 -4.92 4.52
N ALA A 200 -12.11 -5.98 3.98
CA ALA A 200 -11.82 -6.45 2.62
C ALA A 200 -12.26 -5.40 1.58
N ALA A 201 -13.45 -4.82 1.74
CA ALA A 201 -13.92 -3.71 0.92
C ALA A 201 -12.98 -2.48 0.98
N GLN A 202 -12.49 -2.13 2.18
CA GLN A 202 -11.51 -1.05 2.32
C GLN A 202 -10.20 -1.35 1.58
N LEU A 203 -9.68 -2.57 1.68
CA LEU A 203 -8.45 -2.97 1.01
C LEU A 203 -8.61 -3.01 -0.51
N MET A 204 -9.75 -3.48 -1.02
CA MET A 204 -10.07 -3.45 -2.44
C MET A 204 -10.11 -2.01 -2.97
N ALA A 205 -10.75 -1.09 -2.22
CA ALA A 205 -10.75 0.32 -2.57
C ALA A 205 -9.35 0.95 -2.53
N ALA A 206 -8.53 0.61 -1.53
CA ALA A 206 -7.17 1.11 -1.43
C ALA A 206 -6.31 0.63 -2.61
N ARG A 207 -6.48 -0.64 -3.00
CA ARG A 207 -5.85 -1.20 -4.20
C ARG A 207 -6.27 -0.44 -5.46
N ASP A 208 -7.57 -0.22 -5.66
CA ASP A 208 -8.07 0.56 -6.80
C ASP A 208 -7.46 1.96 -6.84
N CYS A 209 -7.30 2.59 -5.67
CA CYS A 209 -6.66 3.90 -5.57
C CYS A 209 -5.22 3.87 -6.11
N PHE A 210 -4.41 2.88 -5.73
CA PHE A 210 -3.01 2.78 -6.19
C PHE A 210 -2.90 2.36 -7.66
N GLU A 211 -3.75 1.46 -8.13
CA GLU A 211 -3.78 1.03 -9.54
C GLU A 211 -4.22 2.16 -10.48
N HIS A 212 -5.14 3.01 -10.02
CA HIS A 212 -5.68 4.14 -10.77
C HIS A 212 -5.31 5.49 -10.15
N SER A 213 -4.07 5.64 -9.67
CA SER A 213 -3.66 6.83 -8.91
C SER A 213 -3.82 8.16 -9.66
N GLU A 214 -3.75 8.14 -11.01
CA GLU A 214 -4.06 9.28 -11.88
C GLU A 214 -5.51 9.77 -11.71
N LYS A 215 -6.48 8.86 -11.58
CA LYS A 215 -7.91 9.18 -11.38
C LYS A 215 -8.14 9.90 -10.04
N TYR A 216 -7.34 9.56 -9.04
CA TYR A 216 -7.44 10.09 -7.67
C TYR A 216 -6.43 11.22 -7.40
N GLY A 217 -5.67 11.65 -8.41
CA GLY A 217 -4.82 12.83 -8.31
C GLY A 217 -3.47 12.65 -7.63
N PHE A 218 -2.97 11.41 -7.45
CA PHE A 218 -1.74 11.15 -6.70
C PHE A 218 -0.71 10.32 -7.48
N VAL A 219 -0.21 10.85 -8.60
CA VAL A 219 0.61 10.08 -9.56
C VAL A 219 2.01 9.73 -9.05
N LYS A 220 2.67 10.61 -8.28
CA LYS A 220 4.06 10.43 -7.84
C LYS A 220 4.13 9.90 -6.41
N TRP A 221 3.70 8.66 -6.21
CA TRP A 221 3.57 8.08 -4.87
C TRP A 221 4.71 7.14 -4.49
N LEU A 222 5.02 7.11 -3.19
CA LEU A 222 6.00 6.21 -2.56
C LEU A 222 5.32 5.47 -1.41
N ILE A 223 5.33 4.13 -1.43
CA ILE A 223 4.94 3.32 -0.28
C ILE A 223 6.16 2.65 0.32
N ILE A 224 6.29 2.76 1.64
CA ILE A 224 7.32 2.14 2.46
C ILE A 224 6.66 1.10 3.36
N PHE A 225 7.05 -0.16 3.22
CA PHE A 225 6.72 -1.20 4.19
C PHE A 225 7.92 -1.43 5.10
N ASP A 226 7.86 -0.90 6.33
CA ASP A 226 8.93 -1.12 7.31
C ASP A 226 8.67 -2.35 8.17
N ASP A 227 9.75 -3.06 8.51
CA ASP A 227 9.73 -4.29 9.31
C ASP A 227 8.89 -5.46 8.78
N ALA A 228 8.67 -5.53 7.46
CA ALA A 228 8.09 -6.71 6.83
C ALA A 228 9.01 -7.95 6.95
N THR A 229 8.40 -9.09 7.21
CA THR A 229 9.01 -10.43 7.28
C THR A 229 8.36 -11.35 6.24
N SER A 230 8.78 -12.62 6.16
CA SER A 230 8.14 -13.61 5.28
C SER A 230 6.71 -13.97 5.70
N GLU A 231 6.30 -13.62 6.93
CA GLU A 231 4.98 -13.91 7.50
C GLU A 231 3.99 -12.75 7.31
N THR A 232 4.45 -11.63 6.76
CA THR A 232 3.66 -10.41 6.50
C THR A 232 3.50 -10.15 5.02
#